data_AF-A0A1S2M3S4-F1
#
_entry.id   AF-A0A1S2M3S4-F1
#
_cell.length_a   1.000
_cell.length_b   1.000
_cell.length_c   1.000
_cell.angle_alpha   90.00
_cell.angle_beta   90.00
_cell.angle_gamma   90.00
#
_symmetry.space_group_name_H-M   'P 1'
#
loop_
_entity.id
_entity.type
_entity.pdbx_description
1 polymer ?
#
loop_
_entity_poly.entity_id
_entity_poly.type
_entity_poly.pdbx_seq_one_letter_code
_entity_poly.pdbx_strand_id
1 'polypeptide(L)'
;MRHRVQASPFQHLKIRDIAQIVASDEIRLLVGSIPIHQVTPEDKKLIVVDVMKVISAVGVSLPSLEVQTMGDAQTIVEVYYSKTKFKPLFFIAVWVLLFIGAGLAVMNFHEDVSMQEVHQKIYKIITGEENLKPLILQIPYSIGLGAGMILFFNHLFKKRINEEPSPMEVEMFNYQQALDRYVSIHENHESEKKLHDR
;
A
#
# COMPACT_ATOMS: atom_id res chain seq x y z
N MET A 1 -9.68 13.49 12.06
CA MET A 1 -8.41 12.94 12.61
C MET A 1 -7.38 12.81 11.48
N ARG A 2 -6.09 12.55 11.76
CA ARG A 2 -5.13 12.16 10.71
C ARG A 2 -5.35 10.69 10.33
N HIS A 3 -5.26 10.36 9.05
CA HIS A 3 -5.47 8.98 8.60
C HIS A 3 -4.43 8.00 9.19
N ARG A 4 -3.14 8.37 9.10
CA ARG A 4 -2.01 7.56 9.56
C ARG A 4 -0.89 8.41 10.14
N VAL A 5 -0.23 7.90 11.16
CA VAL A 5 0.97 8.51 11.77
C VAL A 5 2.01 7.43 12.10
N GLN A 6 3.28 7.81 12.11
CA GLN A 6 4.38 6.91 12.48
C GLN A 6 4.87 7.26 13.88
N ALA A 7 5.14 6.25 14.70
CA ALA A 7 5.63 6.43 16.06
C ALA A 7 6.86 5.55 16.32
N SER A 8 7.75 6.06 17.16
CA SER A 8 8.85 5.28 17.73
C SER A 8 8.37 4.45 18.92
N PRO A 9 9.03 3.32 19.24
CA PRO A 9 8.78 2.61 20.49
C PRO A 9 8.94 3.55 21.69
N PHE A 10 8.10 3.41 22.71
CA PHE A 10 8.11 4.25 23.94
C PHE A 10 7.75 5.72 23.74
N GLN A 11 7.33 6.12 22.54
CA GLN A 11 6.91 7.50 22.27
C GLN A 11 5.58 7.82 22.98
N HIS A 12 5.52 9.00 23.59
CA HIS A 12 4.27 9.56 24.11
C HIS A 12 3.57 10.32 22.98
N LEU A 13 2.39 9.85 22.61
CA LEU A 13 1.54 10.48 21.60
C LEU A 13 0.68 11.56 22.25
N LYS A 14 0.58 12.70 21.59
CA LYS A 14 -0.30 13.80 21.97
C LYS A 14 -1.37 14.03 20.90
N ILE A 15 -2.43 14.76 21.24
CA ILE A 15 -3.52 15.04 20.29
C ILE A 15 -3.01 15.70 19.00
N ARG A 16 -2.05 16.62 19.08
CA ARG A 16 -1.46 17.28 17.89
C ARG A 16 -0.79 16.30 16.91
N ASP A 17 -0.32 15.17 17.42
CA ASP A 17 0.39 14.17 16.63
C ASP A 17 -0.61 13.37 15.79
N ILE A 18 -1.82 13.13 16.30
CA ILE A 18 -2.85 12.28 15.69
C ILE A 18 -4.01 13.06 15.05
N ALA A 19 -4.20 14.34 15.36
CA ALA A 19 -5.31 15.14 14.87
C ALA A 19 -4.86 16.54 14.43
N GLN A 20 -5.55 17.07 13.42
CA GLN A 20 -5.47 18.47 13.08
C GLN A 20 -6.47 19.24 13.95
N ILE A 21 -5.99 20.30 14.62
CA ILE A 21 -6.78 21.09 15.55
C ILE A 21 -6.98 22.48 14.94
N VAL A 22 -8.25 22.91 14.85
CA VAL A 22 -8.64 24.24 14.38
C VAL A 22 -9.31 24.96 15.54
N ALA A 23 -8.60 25.93 16.12
CA ALA A 23 -9.04 26.74 17.25
C ALA A 23 -8.16 28.00 17.34
N SER A 24 -8.45 28.90 18.29
CA SER A 24 -7.51 29.98 18.63
C SER A 24 -6.15 29.40 19.07
N ASP A 25 -5.07 30.17 18.91
CA ASP A 25 -3.72 29.66 19.15
C ASP A 25 -3.51 29.12 20.57
N GLU A 26 -4.09 29.78 21.58
CA GLU A 26 -4.02 29.35 22.97
C GLU A 26 -4.68 27.98 23.17
N ILE A 27 -5.92 27.81 22.68
CA ILE A 27 -6.68 26.57 22.79
C ILE A 27 -5.99 25.46 21.98
N ARG A 28 -5.50 25.77 20.79
CA ARG A 28 -4.80 24.83 19.91
C ARG A 28 -3.56 24.25 20.59
N LEU A 29 -2.76 25.09 21.26
CA LEU A 29 -1.56 24.66 21.98
C LEU A 29 -1.91 23.82 23.22
N LEU A 30 -2.92 24.26 24.00
CA LEU A 30 -3.42 23.53 25.17
C LEU A 30 -3.91 22.14 24.78
N VAL A 31 -4.89 22.06 23.88
CA VAL A 31 -5.48 20.79 23.40
C VAL A 31 -4.41 19.92 22.74
N GLY A 32 -3.55 20.51 21.91
CA GLY A 32 -2.50 19.78 21.21
C GLY A 32 -1.45 19.16 22.13
N SER A 33 -1.31 19.65 23.36
CA SER A 33 -0.35 19.14 24.34
C SER A 33 -0.85 17.94 25.15
N ILE A 34 -2.15 17.67 25.13
CA ILE A 34 -2.79 16.61 25.92
C ILE A 34 -2.25 15.23 25.46
N PRO A 35 -1.73 14.40 26.37
CA PRO A 35 -1.30 13.05 26.06
C PRO A 35 -2.49 12.14 25.79
N ILE A 36 -2.40 11.27 24.79
CA ILE A 36 -3.48 10.35 24.40
C ILE A 36 -3.12 8.88 24.58
N HIS A 37 -1.86 8.53 24.34
CA HIS A 37 -1.37 7.16 24.44
C HIS A 37 0.14 7.15 24.59
N GLN A 38 0.67 6.19 25.34
CA GLN A 38 2.11 5.92 25.39
C GLN A 38 2.35 4.60 24.68
N VAL A 39 3.20 4.59 23.65
CA VAL A 39 3.53 3.36 22.93
C VAL A 39 4.28 2.43 23.89
N THR A 40 3.73 1.25 24.16
CA THR A 40 4.31 0.23 25.01
C THR A 40 4.80 -0.98 24.20
N PRO A 41 5.68 -1.84 24.75
CA PRO A 41 6.09 -3.07 24.07
C PRO A 41 4.96 -4.10 23.88
N GLU A 42 3.90 -3.99 24.67
CA GLU A 42 2.69 -4.82 24.55
C GLU A 42 1.82 -4.38 23.38
N ASP A 43 1.97 -3.12 22.94
CA ASP A 43 1.28 -2.62 21.77
C ASP A 43 1.77 -3.35 20.51
N LYS A 44 0.81 -3.77 19.69
CA LYS A 44 1.08 -4.33 18.38
C LYS A 44 1.75 -3.28 17.48
N LYS A 45 2.24 -3.75 16.33
CA LYS A 45 2.82 -2.87 15.30
C LYS A 45 1.87 -1.74 14.87
N LEU A 46 0.56 -2.00 14.91
CA LEU A 46 -0.48 -1.04 14.56
C LEU A 46 -1.36 -0.79 15.79
N ILE A 47 -1.57 0.48 16.13
CA ILE A 47 -2.45 0.93 17.21
C ILE A 47 -3.53 1.79 16.57
N VAL A 48 -4.79 1.58 16.92
CA VAL A 48 -5.90 2.42 16.45
C VAL A 48 -6.33 3.37 17.57
N VAL A 49 -6.31 4.67 17.29
CA VAL A 49 -6.81 5.70 18.21
C VAL A 49 -8.13 6.26 17.69
N ASP A 50 -9.19 5.99 18.43
CA ASP A 50 -10.55 6.46 18.13
C ASP A 50 -10.75 7.92 18.54
N VAL A 51 -11.55 8.66 17.77
CA VAL A 51 -11.92 10.05 18.05
C VAL A 51 -12.65 10.21 19.39
N MET A 52 -13.40 9.20 19.83
CA MET A 52 -14.07 9.21 21.13
C MET A 52 -13.08 9.25 22.29
N LYS A 53 -11.91 8.61 22.15
CA LYS A 53 -10.80 8.71 23.12
C LYS A 53 -10.26 10.13 23.20
N VAL A 54 -10.16 10.82 22.05
CA VAL A 54 -9.73 12.22 21.97
C VAL A 54 -10.76 13.14 22.61
N ILE A 55 -12.05 13.00 22.27
CA ILE A 55 -13.13 13.80 22.85
C ILE A 55 -13.15 13.63 24.38
N SER A 56 -13.03 12.39 24.86
CA SER A 56 -13.00 12.09 26.30
C SER A 56 -11.78 12.74 26.99
N ALA A 57 -10.60 12.64 26.39
CA ALA A 57 -9.38 13.25 26.93
C ALA A 57 -9.46 14.78 26.99
N VAL A 58 -10.06 15.42 25.97
CA VAL A 58 -10.31 16.87 25.98
C VAL A 58 -11.36 17.23 27.02
N GLY A 59 -12.47 16.50 27.11
CA GLY A 59 -13.55 16.77 28.08
C GLY A 59 -13.09 16.65 29.54
N VAL A 60 -12.17 15.72 29.84
CA VAL A 60 -11.56 15.62 31.18
C VAL A 60 -10.62 16.79 31.48
N SER A 61 -9.83 17.22 30.49
CA SER A 61 -8.81 18.27 30.68
C SER A 61 -9.39 19.68 30.64
N LEU A 62 -10.43 19.89 29.82
CA LEU A 62 -11.03 21.18 29.49
C LEU A 62 -12.56 21.05 29.35
N PRO A 63 -13.31 20.92 30.46
CA PRO A 63 -14.74 20.59 30.44
C PRO A 63 -15.65 21.64 29.81
N SER A 64 -15.17 22.89 29.68
CA SER A 64 -15.92 24.01 29.10
C SER A 64 -15.81 24.10 27.58
N LEU A 65 -14.98 23.26 26.95
CA LEU A 65 -14.81 23.25 25.50
C LEU A 65 -15.80 22.31 24.82
N GLU A 66 -16.48 22.82 23.79
CA GLU A 66 -17.24 21.99 22.86
C GLU A 66 -16.29 21.46 21.77
N VAL A 67 -16.27 20.15 21.59
CA VAL A 67 -15.43 19.48 20.59
C VAL A 67 -16.30 19.02 19.43
N GLN A 68 -15.98 19.52 18.22
CA GLN A 68 -16.59 19.06 16.98
C GLN A 68 -15.56 18.31 16.14
N THR A 69 -15.97 17.18 15.60
CA THR A 69 -15.09 16.29 14.84
C THR A 69 -15.38 16.40 13.35
N MET A 70 -14.31 16.47 12.55
CA MET A 70 -14.40 16.46 11.09
C MET A 70 -13.36 15.52 10.48
N GLY A 71 -13.75 14.87 9.38
CA GLY A 71 -12.94 13.87 8.68
C GLY A 71 -12.99 12.49 9.34
N ASP A 72 -11.89 11.75 9.23
CA ASP A 72 -11.80 10.38 9.74
C ASP A 72 -12.06 10.31 11.26
N ALA A 73 -12.80 9.28 11.68
CA ALA A 73 -13.14 9.00 13.08
C ALA A 73 -12.01 8.31 13.86
N GLN A 74 -10.89 8.00 13.21
CA GLN A 74 -9.80 7.23 13.80
C GLN A 74 -8.46 7.58 13.16
N THR A 75 -7.39 7.27 13.89
CA THR A 75 -6.00 7.36 13.40
C THR A 75 -5.30 6.03 13.59
N ILE A 76 -4.67 5.53 12.52
CA ILE A 76 -3.78 4.36 12.60
C ILE A 76 -2.37 4.85 12.92
N VAL A 77 -1.85 4.43 14.07
CA VAL A 77 -0.47 4.65 14.50
C VAL A 77 0.36 3.42 14.14
N GLU A 78 1.34 3.58 13.26
CA GLU A 78 2.31 2.53 12.93
C GLU A 78 3.59 2.68 13.76
N VAL A 79 3.88 1.69 14.59
CA VAL A 79 5.08 1.63 15.42
C VAL A 79 6.23 1.03 14.61
N TYR A 80 7.25 1.83 14.35
CA TYR A 80 8.44 1.39 13.62
C TYR A 80 9.47 0.78 14.57
N TYR A 81 9.39 -0.53 14.74
CA TYR A 81 10.51 -1.31 15.27
C TYR A 81 11.62 -1.34 14.21
N SER A 82 12.89 -1.18 14.64
CA SER A 82 14.05 -1.07 13.75
C SER A 82 14.01 -2.01 12.54
N LYS A 83 14.42 -1.49 11.37
CA LYS A 83 14.40 -2.22 10.10
C LYS A 83 15.05 -3.60 10.23
N THR A 84 14.32 -4.63 9.79
CA THR A 84 14.86 -5.97 9.55
C THR A 84 16.08 -5.87 8.64
N LYS A 85 17.18 -6.54 9.00
CA LYS A 85 18.40 -6.57 8.18
C LYS A 85 18.08 -7.15 6.80
N PHE A 86 18.42 -6.41 5.75
CA PHE A 86 18.31 -6.88 4.37
C PHE A 86 19.12 -8.17 4.20
N LYS A 87 18.49 -9.21 3.64
CA LYS A 87 19.12 -10.52 3.41
C LYS A 87 19.36 -10.70 1.90
N PRO A 88 20.53 -10.30 1.36
CA PRO A 88 20.77 -10.28 -0.08
C PRO A 88 20.64 -11.66 -0.72
N LEU A 89 21.11 -12.71 -0.04
CA LEU A 89 21.05 -14.07 -0.57
C LEU A 89 19.61 -14.58 -0.72
N PHE A 90 18.75 -14.31 0.27
CA PHE A 90 17.33 -14.66 0.21
C PHE A 90 16.62 -13.87 -0.90
N PHE A 91 16.93 -12.58 -1.03
CA PHE A 91 16.40 -11.75 -2.10
C PHE A 91 16.76 -12.30 -3.49
N ILE A 92 18.03 -12.65 -3.72
CA ILE A 92 18.48 -13.21 -5.00
C ILE A 92 17.80 -14.56 -5.27
N ALA A 93 17.66 -15.43 -4.25
CA ALA A 93 17.01 -16.71 -4.41
C ALA A 93 15.53 -16.57 -4.84
N VAL A 94 14.79 -15.68 -4.19
CA VAL A 94 13.39 -15.37 -4.56
C VAL A 94 13.33 -14.73 -5.94
N TRP A 95 14.26 -13.84 -6.27
CA TRP A 95 14.32 -13.19 -7.59
C TRP A 95 14.53 -14.20 -8.72
N VAL A 96 15.46 -15.14 -8.56
CA VAL A 96 15.70 -16.22 -9.54
C VAL A 96 14.47 -17.12 -9.67
N LEU A 97 13.84 -17.48 -8.55
CA LEU A 97 12.63 -18.29 -8.56
C LEU A 97 11.50 -17.61 -9.34
N LEU A 98 11.26 -16.32 -9.08
CA LEU A 98 10.25 -15.54 -9.79
C LEU A 98 10.59 -15.33 -11.27
N PHE A 99 11.86 -15.12 -11.60
CA PHE A 99 12.32 -14.98 -12.99
C PHE A 99 12.05 -16.26 -13.78
N ILE A 100 12.43 -17.42 -13.24
CA ILE A 100 12.19 -18.72 -13.88
C ILE A 100 10.68 -18.99 -13.97
N GLY A 101 9.92 -18.74 -12.90
CA GLY A 101 8.47 -18.95 -12.89
C GLY A 101 7.74 -18.10 -13.93
N ALA A 102 8.08 -16.80 -14.04
CA ALA A 102 7.52 -15.92 -15.05
C ALA A 102 7.93 -16.35 -16.47
N GLY A 103 9.20 -16.73 -16.67
CA GLY A 103 9.68 -17.25 -17.95
C GLY A 103 8.91 -18.50 -18.39
N LEU A 104 8.71 -19.47 -17.50
CA LEU A 104 7.93 -20.68 -17.77
C LEU A 104 6.47 -20.36 -18.09
N ALA A 105 5.84 -19.45 -17.35
CA ALA A 105 4.46 -19.04 -17.63
C ALA A 105 4.35 -18.40 -19.03
N VAL A 106 5.26 -17.49 -19.37
CA VAL A 106 5.30 -16.86 -20.71
C VAL A 106 5.48 -17.90 -21.80
N MET A 107 6.42 -18.84 -21.64
CA MET A 107 6.63 -19.93 -22.59
C MET A 107 5.37 -20.79 -22.75
N ASN A 108 4.72 -21.15 -21.65
CA ASN A 108 3.50 -21.97 -21.69
C ASN A 108 2.35 -21.25 -22.41
N PHE A 109 2.19 -19.94 -22.20
CA PHE A 109 1.21 -19.15 -22.97
C PHE A 109 1.55 -19.06 -24.45
N HIS A 110 2.84 -18.94 -24.82
CA HIS A 110 3.25 -18.91 -26.22
C HIS A 110 3.00 -20.25 -26.92
N GLU A 111 3.16 -21.36 -26.19
CA GLU A 111 2.87 -22.70 -26.68
C GLU A 111 1.36 -22.93 -26.80
N ASP A 112 0.59 -22.59 -25.76
CA ASP A 112 -0.87 -22.76 -25.73
C ASP A 112 -1.58 -21.97 -26.84
N VAL A 113 -1.13 -20.73 -27.10
CA VAL A 113 -1.64 -19.90 -28.21
C VAL A 113 -0.94 -20.23 -29.55
N SER A 114 0.01 -21.18 -29.55
CA SER A 114 0.79 -21.59 -30.72
C SER A 114 1.37 -20.40 -31.48
N MET A 115 2.00 -19.47 -30.76
CA MET A 115 2.54 -18.21 -31.31
C MET A 115 3.52 -18.43 -32.46
N GLN A 116 4.25 -19.55 -32.44
CA GLN A 116 5.13 -19.93 -33.54
C GLN A 116 4.34 -20.17 -34.83
N GLU A 117 3.27 -20.97 -34.80
CA GLU A 117 2.44 -21.23 -35.98
C GLU A 117 1.77 -19.96 -36.50
N VAL A 118 1.32 -19.09 -35.59
CA VAL A 118 0.74 -17.79 -35.94
C VAL A 118 1.76 -16.94 -36.71
N HIS A 119 2.99 -16.81 -36.20
CA HIS A 119 4.05 -16.07 -36.90
C HIS A 119 4.40 -16.70 -38.25
N GLN A 120 4.44 -18.03 -38.36
CA GLN A 120 4.70 -18.72 -39.63
C GLN A 120 3.59 -18.46 -40.66
N LYS A 121 2.31 -18.52 -40.25
CA LYS A 121 1.17 -18.23 -41.12
C LYS A 121 1.17 -16.77 -41.58
N ILE A 122 1.40 -15.81 -40.68
CA ILE A 122 1.49 -14.39 -41.03
C ILE A 122 2.65 -14.16 -42.01
N TYR A 123 3.82 -14.74 -41.75
CA TYR A 123 4.97 -14.63 -42.65
C TYR A 123 4.62 -15.17 -44.05
N LYS A 124 4.02 -16.36 -44.14
CA LYS A 124 3.60 -16.98 -45.40
C LYS A 124 2.56 -16.14 -46.15
N ILE A 125 1.60 -15.54 -45.46
CA ILE A 125 0.60 -14.66 -46.08
C ILE A 125 1.26 -13.44 -46.71
N ILE A 126 2.29 -12.88 -46.07
CA ILE A 126 2.97 -11.66 -46.53
C ILE A 126 3.98 -11.95 -47.65
N THR A 127 4.78 -13.00 -47.50
CA THR A 127 5.91 -13.29 -48.40
C THR A 127 5.60 -14.36 -49.45
N GLY A 128 4.56 -15.17 -49.25
CA GLY A 128 4.26 -16.36 -50.05
C GLY A 128 5.10 -17.59 -49.70
N GLU A 129 6.14 -17.44 -48.88
CA GLU A 129 7.09 -18.51 -48.56
C GLU A 129 6.88 -19.09 -47.17
N GLU A 130 7.12 -20.40 -47.02
CA GLU A 130 7.15 -21.04 -45.72
C GLU A 130 8.52 -20.87 -45.07
N ASN A 131 8.54 -20.33 -43.86
CA ASN A 131 9.75 -20.22 -43.06
C ASN A 131 9.47 -20.74 -41.65
N LEU A 132 10.25 -21.75 -41.23
CA LEU A 132 10.12 -22.36 -39.91
C LEU A 132 10.40 -21.39 -38.75
N LYS A 133 11.23 -20.36 -38.99
CA LYS A 133 11.64 -19.36 -37.99
C LYS A 133 11.63 -17.97 -38.62
N PRO A 134 10.46 -17.31 -38.70
CA PRO A 134 10.34 -15.97 -39.30
C PRO A 134 10.91 -14.90 -38.36
N LEU A 135 12.24 -14.79 -38.30
CA LEU A 135 12.98 -13.89 -37.39
C LEU A 135 12.60 -12.42 -37.57
N ILE A 136 12.22 -12.02 -38.79
CA ILE A 136 11.80 -10.64 -39.09
C ILE A 136 10.52 -10.23 -38.37
N LEU A 137 9.66 -11.19 -37.99
CA LEU A 137 8.48 -10.94 -37.15
C LEU A 137 8.81 -11.14 -35.67
N GLN A 138 9.60 -12.16 -35.33
CA GLN A 138 9.91 -12.50 -33.94
C GLN A 138 10.73 -11.41 -33.23
N ILE A 139 11.72 -10.82 -33.88
CA ILE A 139 12.58 -9.80 -33.24
C ILE A 139 11.77 -8.53 -32.89
N PRO A 140 11.03 -7.90 -33.82
CA PRO A 140 10.16 -6.77 -33.47
C PRO A 140 9.07 -7.13 -32.48
N TYR A 141 8.50 -8.34 -32.56
CA TYR A 141 7.52 -8.84 -31.59
C TYR A 141 8.09 -8.87 -30.17
N SER A 142 9.28 -9.46 -29.98
CA SER A 142 9.93 -9.54 -28.67
C SER A 142 10.28 -8.15 -28.12
N ILE A 143 10.75 -7.24 -28.98
CA ILE A 143 11.02 -5.84 -28.60
C ILE A 143 9.71 -5.15 -28.20
N GLY A 144 8.65 -5.31 -28.99
CA GLY A 144 7.33 -4.73 -28.73
C GLY A 144 6.71 -5.23 -27.44
N LEU A 145 6.87 -6.53 -27.14
CA LEU A 145 6.40 -7.13 -25.88
C LEU A 145 7.17 -6.56 -24.68
N GLY A 146 8.49 -6.49 -24.75
CA GLY A 146 9.32 -5.90 -23.68
C GLY A 146 9.04 -4.41 -23.47
N ALA A 147 8.98 -3.63 -24.56
CA ALA A 147 8.67 -2.21 -24.52
C ALA A 147 7.25 -1.96 -24.00
N GLY A 148 6.27 -2.76 -24.45
CA GLY A 148 4.89 -2.70 -23.98
C GLY A 148 4.79 -2.94 -22.47
N MET A 149 5.53 -3.92 -21.94
CA MET A 149 5.59 -4.18 -20.50
C MET A 149 6.24 -3.01 -19.73
N ILE A 150 7.33 -2.44 -20.24
CA ILE A 150 7.99 -1.28 -19.62
C ILE A 150 7.06 -0.06 -19.57
N LEU A 151 6.33 0.20 -20.66
CA LEU A 151 5.36 1.30 -20.75
C LEU A 151 4.14 1.04 -19.85
N PHE A 152 3.57 -0.17 -19.87
CA PHE A 152 2.41 -0.56 -19.06
C PHE A 152 2.66 -0.41 -17.56
N PHE A 153 3.84 -0.82 -17.09
CA PHE A 153 4.22 -0.67 -15.68
C PHE A 153 4.83 0.70 -15.33
N ASN A 154 5.00 1.60 -16.31
CA ASN A 154 5.52 2.96 -16.14
C ASN A 154 6.77 3.04 -15.22
N HIS A 155 7.61 2.00 -15.22
CA HIS A 155 8.54 1.74 -14.11
C HIS A 155 9.90 2.44 -14.28
N LEU A 156 10.29 2.80 -15.51
CA LEU A 156 11.66 3.23 -15.83
C LEU A 156 11.82 4.72 -16.14
N PHE A 157 10.74 5.45 -16.41
CA PHE A 157 10.82 6.88 -16.68
C PHE A 157 10.22 7.67 -15.52
N LYS A 158 11.06 8.40 -14.77
CA LYS A 158 10.62 9.44 -13.81
C LYS A 158 9.74 10.52 -14.43
N LYS A 159 9.61 10.54 -15.76
CA LYS A 159 8.73 11.41 -16.53
C LYS A 159 7.42 10.66 -16.75
N ARG A 160 6.40 10.98 -15.95
CA ARG A 160 5.02 10.52 -16.20
C ARG A 160 4.60 10.98 -17.59
N ILE A 161 4.51 10.06 -18.55
CA ILE A 161 3.97 10.37 -19.88
C ILE A 161 2.44 10.50 -19.78
N ASN A 162 1.82 9.81 -18.82
CA ASN A 162 0.40 9.89 -18.45
C ASN A 162 0.25 10.24 -16.96
N GLU A 163 -0.74 11.06 -16.62
CA GLU A 163 -1.08 11.44 -15.24
C GLU A 163 -1.92 10.37 -14.50
N GLU A 164 -2.43 9.38 -15.24
CA GLU A 164 -3.24 8.28 -14.73
C GLU A 164 -2.40 7.29 -13.89
N PRO A 165 -2.93 6.78 -12.77
CA PRO A 165 -2.25 5.77 -11.96
C PRO A 165 -2.13 4.46 -12.74
N SER A 166 -1.00 3.78 -12.62
CA SER A 166 -0.80 2.46 -13.22
C SER A 166 -1.74 1.43 -12.55
N PRO A 167 -2.14 0.36 -13.26
CA PRO A 167 -3.01 -0.68 -12.69
C PRO A 167 -2.48 -1.28 -11.39
N MET A 168 -1.16 -1.43 -11.28
CA MET A 168 -0.51 -1.91 -10.06
C MET A 168 -0.61 -0.91 -8.90
N GLU A 169 -0.50 0.41 -9.17
CA GLU A 169 -0.70 1.43 -8.14
C GLU A 169 -2.15 1.44 -7.64
N VAL A 170 -3.12 1.30 -8.54
CA VAL A 170 -4.55 1.19 -8.18
C VAL A 170 -4.79 -0.04 -7.31
N GLU A 171 -4.24 -1.19 -7.70
CA GLU A 171 -4.40 -2.42 -6.91
C GLU A 171 -3.71 -2.33 -5.55
N MET A 172 -2.51 -1.74 -5.49
CA MET A 172 -1.79 -1.49 -4.24
C MET A 172 -2.57 -0.54 -3.34
N PHE A 173 -3.20 0.50 -3.90
CA PHE A 173 -4.06 1.42 -3.16
C PHE A 173 -5.28 0.71 -2.58
N ASN A 174 -5.98 -0.10 -3.38
CA ASN A 174 -7.12 -0.90 -2.93
C ASN A 174 -6.71 -1.88 -1.82
N TYR A 175 -5.55 -2.55 -1.99
CA TYR A 175 -4.99 -3.44 -0.99
C TYR A 175 -4.70 -2.70 0.32
N GLN A 176 -4.09 -1.52 0.27
CA GLN A 176 -3.83 -0.69 1.44
C GLN A 176 -5.13 -0.27 2.13
N GLN A 177 -6.15 0.17 1.38
CA GLN A 177 -7.46 0.50 1.95
C GLN A 177 -8.13 -0.70 2.64
N ALA A 178 -8.03 -1.89 2.04
CA ALA A 178 -8.58 -3.11 2.62
C ALA A 178 -7.87 -3.49 3.94
N LEU A 179 -6.54 -3.37 3.98
CA LEU A 179 -5.75 -3.56 5.20
C LEU A 179 -6.13 -2.55 6.28
N ASP A 180 -6.25 -1.27 5.93
CA ASP A 180 -6.55 -0.20 6.88
C ASP A 180 -7.94 -0.37 7.48
N ARG A 181 -8.91 -0.75 6.64
CA ARG A 181 -10.24 -1.14 7.11
C ARG A 181 -10.17 -2.35 8.04
N TYR A 182 -9.44 -3.40 7.67
CA TYR A 182 -9.32 -4.60 8.50
C TYR A 182 -8.75 -4.26 9.89
N VAL A 183 -7.64 -3.53 9.93
CA VAL A 183 -6.97 -3.10 11.17
C VAL A 183 -7.89 -2.22 12.01
N SER A 184 -8.61 -1.28 11.37
CA SER A 184 -9.52 -0.40 12.09
C SER A 184 -10.64 -1.14 12.83
N ILE A 185 -11.10 -2.27 12.31
CA ILE A 185 -12.17 -3.06 12.94
C ILE A 185 -11.60 -3.95 14.05
N HIS A 186 -10.44 -4.59 13.82
CA HIS A 186 -9.92 -5.62 14.72
C HIS A 186 -9.01 -5.09 15.83
N GLU A 187 -8.40 -3.92 15.64
CA GLU A 187 -7.50 -3.30 16.61
C GLU A 187 -8.14 -2.11 17.36
N ASN A 188 -9.38 -1.74 17.01
CA ASN A 188 -10.13 -0.74 17.76
C ASN A 188 -10.85 -1.40 18.94
N HIS A 189 -10.15 -1.50 20.07
CA HIS A 189 -10.69 -2.03 21.33
C HIS A 189 -11.95 -1.32 21.83
N GLU A 190 -12.18 -0.06 21.44
CA GLU A 190 -13.39 0.70 21.82
C GLU A 190 -14.62 0.32 21.00
N SER A 191 -14.44 -0.37 19.86
CA SER A 191 -15.53 -0.76 18.96
C SER A 191 -16.16 -2.12 19.28
N GLU A 192 -15.51 -2.94 20.11
CA GLU A 192 -16.02 -4.24 20.54
C GLU A 192 -16.52 -4.21 21.99
N LYS A 193 -17.84 -4.40 22.20
CA LYS A 193 -18.42 -4.56 23.53
C LYS A 193 -18.86 -6.01 23.76
N LYS A 194 -18.14 -6.75 24.60
CA LYS A 194 -18.57 -8.08 25.06
C LYS A 194 -19.74 -7.92 26.04
N LEU A 195 -20.95 -8.29 25.60
CA LEU A 195 -22.17 -8.16 26.40
C LEU A 195 -22.44 -9.35 27.35
N HIS A 196 -21.72 -10.47 27.18
CA HIS A 196 -21.95 -11.73 27.89
C HIS A 196 -20.67 -12.27 28.55
N ASP A 197 -20.19 -11.58 29.59
CA ASP A 197 -19.28 -12.16 30.58
C ASP A 197 -19.83 -11.80 31.97
N ARG A 198 -20.66 -12.71 32.51
CA ARG A 198 -21.18 -12.71 33.87
C ARG A 198 -21.11 -14.13 34.40
#